data_AF-A0A0Q9YGP8-F1
#
_entry.id   AF-A0A0Q9YGP8-F1
#
_cell.length_a   1.000
_cell.length_b   1.000
_cell.length_c   1.000
_cell.angle_alpha   90.00
_cell.angle_beta   90.00
_cell.angle_gamma   90.00
#
_symmetry.space_group_name_H-M   'P 1'
#
loop_
_entity.id
_entity.type
_entity.pdbx_description
1 polymer ?
#
loop_
_entity_poly.entity_id
_entity_poly.type
_entity_poly.pdbx_seq_one_letter_code
_entity_poly.pdbx_strand_id
1 'polypeptide(L)' 'MIKKLLQLYPDAITGLKPNTDPQYTWLKDEIEDSYIGIPKAKLTKDEITLLTTLFPLKQRQKIVRAPLACALL' A
#
# COMPACT_ATOMS: atom_id res chain seq x y z
N MET A 1 7.00 -10.95 7.89
CA MET A 1 5.59 -10.91 8.37
C MET A 1 4.60 -11.22 7.25
N ILE A 2 4.91 -10.80 6.03
CA ILE A 2 4.19 -11.08 4.79
C ILE A 2 3.78 -12.54 4.59
N LYS A 3 4.60 -13.53 4.97
CA LYS A 3 4.28 -14.95 4.78
C LYS A 3 2.96 -15.37 5.44
N LYS A 4 2.64 -14.85 6.64
CA LYS A 4 1.35 -15.12 7.30
C LYS A 4 0.19 -14.39 6.62
N LEU A 5 0.41 -13.16 6.16
CA LEU A 5 -0.59 -12.41 5.41
C LEU A 5 -0.90 -13.05 4.05
N LEU A 6 0.10 -13.60 3.36
CA LEU A 6 -0.11 -14.36 2.11
C LEU A 6 -0.88 -15.66 2.33
N GLN A 7 -0.76 -16.28 3.50
CA GLN A 7 -1.58 -17.44 3.84
C GLN A 7 -3.05 -17.07 4.07
N LEU A 8 -3.32 -15.90 4.66
CA LEU A 8 -4.68 -15.39 4.89
C LEU A 8 -5.30 -14.80 3.61
N TYR A 9 -4.48 -14.20 2.77
CA TYR A 9 -4.87 -13.53 1.53
C TYR A 9 -4.05 -14.09 0.37
N PRO A 10 -4.40 -15.29 -0.16
CA PRO A 10 -3.64 -15.95 -1.22
C PRO A 10 -3.68 -15.19 -2.55
N ASP A 11 -4.70 -14.35 -2.75
CA ASP A 11 -4.85 -13.47 -3.92
C ASP A 11 -4.03 -12.16 -3.80
N ALA A 12 -3.29 -11.98 -2.69
CA ALA A 12 -2.47 -10.80 -2.49
C ALA A 12 -1.19 -10.86 -3.34
N ILE A 13 -0.76 -9.68 -3.79
CA ILE A 13 0.45 -9.50 -4.58
C ILE A 13 1.57 -8.90 -3.72
N THR A 14 2.82 -9.22 -4.02
CA THR A 14 3.98 -8.61 -3.35
C THR A 14 4.76 -7.74 -4.32
N GLY A 15 5.50 -6.76 -3.78
CA GLY A 15 6.34 -5.88 -4.59
C GLY A 15 7.31 -5.07 -3.76
N LEU A 16 8.33 -4.53 -4.42
CA LEU A 16 9.31 -3.63 -3.79
C LEU A 16 8.76 -2.22 -3.57
N LYS A 17 7.63 -1.90 -4.18
CA LYS A 17 6.94 -0.61 -4.06
C LYS A 17 5.42 -0.82 -4.20
N PRO A 18 4.59 0.00 -3.54
CA PRO A 18 3.15 -0.05 -3.72
C PRO A 18 2.76 0.40 -5.13
N ASN A 19 1.76 -0.25 -5.70
CA ASN A 19 1.11 0.19 -6.93
C ASN A 19 0.12 1.33 -6.62
N THR A 20 -0.13 2.18 -7.61
CA THR A 20 -1.17 3.23 -7.58
C THR A 20 -2.58 2.70 -7.85
N ASP A 21 -2.74 1.41 -8.13
CA ASP A 21 -4.06 0.80 -8.36
C ASP A 21 -4.93 0.90 -7.09
N PRO A 22 -6.06 1.63 -7.15
CA PRO A 22 -6.92 1.84 -5.98
C PRO A 22 -7.66 0.58 -5.53
N GLN A 23 -7.65 -0.50 -6.31
CA GLN A 23 -8.29 -1.78 -5.97
C GLN A 23 -7.51 -2.55 -4.91
N TYR A 24 -6.27 -2.17 -4.61
CA TYR A 24 -5.43 -2.82 -3.62
C TYR A 24 -5.24 -1.94 -2.39
N THR A 25 -5.23 -2.57 -1.23
CA THR A 25 -4.74 -1.99 0.02
C THR A 25 -3.30 -2.45 0.20
N TRP A 26 -2.37 -1.51 0.17
CA TRP A 26 -0.95 -1.79 0.32
C TRP A 26 -0.50 -1.68 1.78
N LEU A 27 0.27 -2.64 2.24
CA LEU A 27 0.87 -2.68 3.57
C LEU A 27 2.39 -2.88 3.40
N LYS A 28 3.19 -2.21 4.24
CA LYS A 28 4.65 -2.36 4.25
C LYS A 28 5.06 -3.44 5.26
N ASP A 29 5.93 -4.34 4.85
CA ASP A 29 6.71 -5.19 5.77
C ASP A 29 7.96 -4.41 6.19
N GLU A 30 8.01 -4.01 7.45
CA GLU A 30 9.15 -3.26 8.00
C GLU A 30 10.41 -4.11 8.15
N ILE A 31 10.29 -5.45 8.12
CA ILE A 31 11.42 -6.37 8.30
C ILE A 31 12.12 -6.62 6.96
N GLU A 32 11.34 -6.84 5.90
CA GLU A 32 11.87 -7.26 4.58
C GLU A 32 11.90 -6.13 3.54
N ASP A 33 11.68 -4.87 3.96
CA ASP A 33 11.56 -3.67 3.10
C ASP A 33 10.75 -3.91 1.82
N SER A 34 9.64 -4.63 1.96
CA SER A 34 8.77 -5.05 0.87
C SER A 34 7.32 -4.68 1.18
N TYR A 35 6.48 -4.78 0.16
CA TYR A 35 5.07 -4.42 0.23
C TYR A 35 4.19 -5.59 -0.17
N ILE A 36 3.01 -5.66 0.44
CA ILE A 36 1.94 -6.57 0.06
C ILE A 36 0.68 -5.77 -0.29
N GLY A 37 0.09 -6.06 -1.44
CA GLY A 37 -1.16 -5.49 -1.93
C GLY A 37 -2.27 -6.52 -1.80
N ILE A 38 -3.24 -6.25 -0.93
CA ILE A 38 -4.41 -7.12 -0.75
C ILE A 38 -5.59 -6.52 -1.52
N PRO A 39 -6.28 -7.29 -2.39
CA PRO A 39 -7.46 -6.79 -3.10
C PRO A 39 -8.55 -6.32 -2.13
N LYS A 40 -9.04 -5.09 -2.28
CA LYS A 40 -10.11 -4.54 -1.43
C LYS A 40 -11.41 -5.33 -1.51
N ALA A 41 -11.68 -5.96 -2.65
CA ALA A 41 -12.84 -6.83 -2.82
C ALA A 41 -12.85 -8.03 -1.87
N LYS A 42 -11.69 -8.37 -1.28
CA LYS A 42 -11.50 -9.47 -0.32
C LYS A 42 -11.44 -8.98 1.13
N LEU A 43 -11.58 -7.68 1.36
CA LEU A 43 -11.50 -7.08 2.69
C LEU A 43 -12.83 -6.42 3.06
N THR A 44 -13.28 -6.68 4.28
CA THR A 44 -14.35 -5.90 4.91
C THR A 44 -13.85 -4.51 5.31
N LYS A 45 -14.79 -3.59 5.58
CA LYS A 45 -14.44 -2.25 6.08
C LYS A 45 -13.66 -2.30 7.40
N ASP A 46 -14.00 -3.24 8.27
CA ASP A 46 -13.36 -3.41 9.57
C ASP A 46 -11.94 -3.94 9.41
N GLU A 47 -11.72 -4.91 8.52
CA GLU A 47 -10.37 -5.40 8.20
C GLU A 47 -9.50 -4.31 7.57
N ILE A 48 -10.04 -3.50 6.66
CA ILE A 48 -9.31 -2.35 6.10
C ILE A 48 -8.89 -1.40 7.22
N THR A 49 -9.81 -1.09 8.14
CA THR A 49 -9.54 -0.18 9.27
C THR A 49 -8.47 -0.75 10.19
N LEU A 50 -8.58 -2.05 10.53
CA LEU A 50 -7.62 -2.74 11.38
C LEU A 50 -6.24 -2.79 10.73
N LEU A 51 -6.15 -3.23 9.48
CA LEU A 51 -4.88 -3.37 8.76
C LEU A 51 -4.18 -2.03 8.57
N THR A 52 -4.91 -0.97 8.23
CA THR A 52 -4.35 0.38 8.08
C THR A 52 -3.88 0.99 9.41
N THR A 53 -4.49 0.59 10.53
CA THR A 53 -4.07 0.99 11.87
C THR A 53 -2.82 0.22 12.34
N LEU A 54 -2.76 -1.08 12.10
CA LEU A 54 -1.63 -1.94 12.48
C LEU A 54 -0.40 -1.72 11.60
N PHE A 55 -0.60 -1.36 10.34
CA PHE A 55 0.46 -1.16 9.35
C PHE A 55 0.32 0.21 8.69
N PRO A 56 0.53 1.30 9.44
CA PRO A 56 0.46 2.63 8.86
C PRO A 56 1.59 2.76 7.83
N LEU A 57 1.24 2.91 6.56
CA LEU A 57 2.15 3.37 5.54
C LEU A 57 2.58 4.78 5.98
N LYS A 58 3.74 4.93 6.64
CA LYS A 58 4.26 6.25 7.02
C LYS A 58 4.33 7.10 5.76
N GLN A 59 3.34 7.95 5.57
CA GLN A 59 3.20 8.81 4.42
C GLN A 59 4.18 9.98 4.60
N ARG A 60 5.47 9.70 4.44
CA ARG A 60 6.45 10.71 4.01
C ARG A 60 6.51 10.76 2.49
N GLN A 61 5.39 10.55 1.81
CA GLN A 61 5.21 11.19 0.52
C GLN A 61 4.82 12.63 0.84
N LYS A 62 5.85 13.45 1.04
CA LYS A 62 5.75 14.88 0.75
C LYS A 62 5.22 14.90 -0.68
N ILE A 63 3.93 15.16 -0.84
CA ILE A 63 3.36 15.47 -2.15
C ILE A 63 4.09 16.73 -2.54
N VAL A 64 5.25 16.58 -3.19
CA VAL A 64 5.89 17.66 -3.89
C VAL A 64 4.93 17.90 -5.04
N ARG A 65 3.95 18.79 -4.78
CA ARG A 65 3.32 19.55 -5.84
C ARG A 65 4.47 20.30 -6.49
N ALA A 66 5.12 19.67 -7.46
CA ALA A 66 5.95 20.42 -8.39
C ALA A 66 4.99 21.44 -8.99
N PRO A 67 5.24 22.75 -8.85
CA PRO A 67 4.52 23.69 -9.68
C PRO A 67 4.87 23.31 -11.11
N LEU A 68 3.86 22.90 -11.89
CA LEU A 68 3.91 22.97 -13.35
C LEU A 68 3.95 24.45 -13.71
N ALA A 69 5.08 25.10 -13.46
CA ALA A 69 5.42 26.34 -14.14
C ALA A 69 6.01 25.90 -15.48
N CYS A 70 5.13 25.82 -16.46
CA CYS A 70 5.48 25.72 -17.87
C CYS A 70 6.62 26.69 -18.18
N ALA A 71 7.71 26.15 -18.71
CA ALA A 71 8.52 26.89 -19.66
C ALA A 71 7.66 27.05 -20.92
N LEU A 72 7.17 28.26 -21.21
CA LEU A 72 6.84 28.70 -22.56
C LEU A 72 6.58 30.21 -22.60
N LEU A 73 7.40 30.85 -23.46
CA LEU A 73 7.43 32.24 -23.93
C LEU A 73 8.16 33.27 -23.06
#